data_AF-A0A939GKI4-F1
#
_entry.id   AF-A0A939GKI4-F1
#
_cell.length_a   1.000
_cell.length_b   1.000
_cell.length_c   1.000
_cell.angle_alpha   90.00
_cell.angle_beta   90.00
_cell.angle_gamma   90.00
#
_symmetry.space_group_name_H-M   'P 1'
#
loop_
_entity.id
_entity.type
_entity.pdbx_description
1 polymer ?
#
loop_
_entity_poly.entity_id
_entity_poly.type
_entity_poly.pdbx_seq_one_letter_code
_entity_poly.pdbx_strand_id
1 'polypeptide(L)' 'MINPQILEAIKQMPNVERLEIIEFALKLMREEMQNPQKLSLTAAAEMMRSYYETESSLTEFVDTCNEDFYEYQDYA' A
#
# COMPACT_ATOMS: atom_id res chain seq x y z
N MET A 1 0.02 -8.48 -15.88
CA MET A 1 -0.55 -7.35 -16.64
C MET A 1 -2.05 -7.36 -16.45
N ILE A 2 -2.65 -6.23 -16.06
CA ILE A 2 -4.11 -6.11 -15.99
C ILE A 2 -4.65 -6.16 -17.43
N ASN A 3 -5.66 -6.98 -17.69
CA ASN A 3 -6.29 -7.02 -19.01
C ASN A 3 -7.16 -5.76 -19.18
N PRO A 4 -6.78 -4.81 -20.06
CA PRO A 4 -7.49 -3.54 -20.20
C PRO A 4 -8.95 -3.71 -20.65
N GLN A 5 -9.27 -4.83 -21.30
CA GLN A 5 -10.64 -5.15 -21.73
C GLN A 5 -11.59 -5.35 -20.55
N ILE A 6 -11.09 -5.90 -19.43
CA ILE A 6 -11.89 -6.13 -18.21
C ILE A 6 -12.23 -4.79 -17.56
N LEU A 7 -11.25 -3.87 -17.48
CA LEU A 7 -11.47 -2.55 -16.91
C LEU A 7 -12.46 -1.72 -17.74
N GLU A 8 -12.36 -1.78 -19.06
CA GLU A 8 -13.33 -1.11 -19.93
C GLU A 8 -14.72 -1.71 -19.79
N ALA A 9 -14.87 -3.03 -19.65
CA ALA A 9 -16.16 -3.65 -19.37
C ALA A 9 -16.79 -3.15 -18.06
N ILE A 10 -16.00 -3.09 -16.97
CA ILE A 10 -16.47 -2.56 -15.67
C ILE A 10 -16.88 -1.09 -15.78
N LYS A 11 -16.15 -0.29 -16.56
CA LYS A 11 -16.44 1.12 -16.77
C LYS A 11 -17.77 1.38 -17.46
N GLN A 12 -18.24 0.45 -18.31
CA GLN A 12 -19.54 0.55 -18.98
C GLN A 12 -20.73 0.15 -18.07
N MET A 13 -20.49 -0.47 -16.92
CA MET A 13 -21.54 -0.91 -16.00
C MET A 13 -22.16 0.27 -15.20
N PRO A 14 -23.40 0.14 -14.69
CA PRO A 14 -23.95 1.05 -13.69
C PRO A 14 -23.10 1.12 -12.42
N ASN A 15 -23.14 2.26 -11.71
CA ASN A 15 -22.33 2.45 -10.50
C ASN A 15 -22.60 1.40 -9.41
N VAL A 16 -23.84 0.92 -9.29
CA VAL A 16 -24.22 -0.12 -8.31
C VAL A 16 -23.46 -1.42 -8.59
N GLU A 17 -23.48 -1.89 -9.84
CA GLU A 17 -22.76 -3.11 -10.25
C GLU A 17 -21.25 -2.95 -10.11
N ARG A 18 -20.70 -1.75 -10.38
CA ARG A 18 -19.26 -1.50 -10.16
C ARG A 18 -18.87 -1.64 -8.69
N LEU A 19 -19.70 -1.13 -7.78
CA LEU A 19 -19.45 -1.23 -6.35
C LEU A 19 -19.50 -2.68 -5.88
N GLU A 20 -20.47 -3.46 -6.35
CA GLU A 20 -20.57 -4.90 -6.05
C GLU A 20 -19.32 -5.68 -6.51
N ILE A 21 -18.81 -5.38 -7.71
CA ILE A 21 -17.59 -5.99 -8.24
C ILE A 21 -16.38 -5.62 -7.38
N ILE A 22 -16.25 -4.35 -6.98
CA ILE A 22 -15.15 -3.89 -6.13
C ILE A 22 -15.22 -4.58 -4.76
N GLU A 23 -16.39 -4.66 -4.15
CA GLU A 23 -16.58 -5.35 -2.86
C GLU A 23 -16.21 -6.83 -2.94
N PHE A 24 -16.64 -7.51 -4.01
CA PHE A 24 -16.31 -8.91 -4.24
C PHE A 24 -14.80 -9.11 -4.45
N ALA A 25 -14.16 -8.28 -5.28
CA ALA A 25 -12.72 -8.33 -5.50
C ALA A 25 -11.93 -8.09 -4.20
N LEU A 26 -12.34 -7.11 -3.39
CA LEU A 26 -11.73 -6.85 -2.09
C LEU A 26 -11.87 -8.05 -1.14
N LYS A 27 -13.01 -8.73 -1.15
CA LYS A 27 -13.23 -9.93 -0.35
C LYS A 27 -12.26 -11.04 -0.75
N LEU A 28 -12.10 -11.30 -2.05
CA LEU A 28 -11.15 -12.30 -2.55
C LEU A 28 -9.71 -11.99 -2.13
N MET A 29 -9.28 -10.74 -2.25
CA MET A 29 -7.94 -10.33 -1.81
C MET A 29 -7.73 -10.58 -0.32
N ARG A 30 -8.74 -10.30 0.52
CA ARG A 30 -8.66 -10.57 1.95
C ARG A 30 -8.59 -12.06 2.25
N GLU A 31 -9.35 -12.90 1.54
CA GLU A 31 -9.29 -14.36 1.68
C GLU A 31 -7.92 -14.92 1.31
N GLU A 32 -7.29 -14.40 0.25
CA GLU A 32 -5.91 -14.74 -0.11
C GLU A 32 -4.91 -14.27 0.96
N MET A 33 -5.09 -13.08 1.54
CA MET A 33 -4.26 -12.59 2.64
C MET A 33 -4.41 -13.41 3.92
N GLN A 34 -5.58 -14.00 4.18
CA GLN A 34 -5.83 -14.90 5.32
C GLN A 34 -5.23 -16.30 5.13
N ASN A 35 -4.86 -16.65 3.89
CA ASN A 35 -4.02 -17.79 3.58
C ASN A 35 -2.63 -17.30 3.15
N PRO A 36 -1.86 -16.63 4.03
CA PRO A 36 -0.53 -16.22 3.66
C PRO A 36 0.23 -17.50 3.34
N GLN A 37 0.68 -17.63 2.08
CA GLN A 37 1.89 -18.41 1.85
C GLN A 37 2.89 -17.85 2.84
N LYS A 38 3.22 -18.60 3.89
CA LYS A 38 4.18 -18.17 4.90
C LYS A 38 5.51 -18.03 4.19
N LEU A 39 5.75 -16.87 3.60
CA LEU A 39 7.04 -16.49 3.09
C LEU A 39 7.98 -16.54 4.28
N SER A 40 9.16 -17.12 4.08
CA SER A 40 10.22 -16.95 5.05
C SER A 40 10.49 -15.45 5.20
N LEU A 41 11.00 -15.04 6.36
CA LEU A 41 11.38 -13.64 6.60
C LEU A 41 12.31 -13.13 5.51
N THR A 42 13.20 -13.99 5.00
CA THR A 42 14.10 -13.69 3.88
C THR A 42 13.35 -13.38 2.60
N ALA A 43 12.38 -14.22 2.21
CA ALA A 43 11.60 -14.01 0.98
C ALA A 43 10.73 -12.75 1.06
N ALA A 44 10.17 -12.45 2.23
CA ALA A 44 9.45 -11.20 2.47
C ALA A 44 10.40 -9.99 2.36
N ALA A 45 11.58 -10.05 2.98
CA ALA A 45 12.58 -8.98 2.91
C ALA A 45 13.08 -8.72 1.49
N GLU A 46 13.28 -9.78 0.68
CA GLU A 46 13.65 -9.65 -0.73
C GLU A 46 12.55 -8.96 -1.55
N MET A 47 11.28 -9.32 -1.34
CA MET A 47 10.14 -8.69 -2.03
C MET A 47 10.00 -7.21 -1.67
N MET A 48 10.31 -6.85 -0.43
CA MET A 48 10.21 -5.47 0.05
C MET A 48 11.45 -4.62 -0.28
N ARG A 49 12.55 -5.22 -0.77
CA ARG A 49 13.85 -4.56 -0.92
C ARG A 49 13.80 -3.27 -1.74
N SER A 50 13.05 -3.25 -2.84
CA SER A 50 12.93 -2.07 -3.72
C SER A 50 12.27 -0.86 -3.04
N TYR A 51 11.39 -1.10 -2.06
CA TYR A 51 10.75 -0.02 -1.30
C TYR A 51 11.72 0.67 -0.33
N TYR A 52 12.82 0.01 0.03
CA TYR A 52 13.87 0.54 0.91
C TYR A 52 15.10 1.03 0.15
N GLU A 53 15.05 1.11 -1.17
CA GLU A 53 16.12 1.75 -1.96
C GLU A 53 16.17 3.25 -1.65
N THR A 54 17.37 3.84 -1.76
CA THR A 54 17.55 5.29 -1.65
C THR A 54 16.69 5.99 -2.72
N GLU A 55 15.99 7.07 -2.35
CA GLU A 55 15.04 7.82 -3.22
C GLU A 55 13.66 7.15 -3.43
N SER A 56 13.40 6.01 -2.79
CA SER A 56 12.05 5.46 -2.66
C SER A 56 11.20 6.34 -1.74
N SER A 57 9.88 6.38 -1.97
CA SER A 57 8.93 7.14 -1.14
C SER A 57 8.97 6.75 0.35
N LEU A 58 9.46 5.56 0.68
CA LEU A 58 9.55 5.05 2.05
C LEU A 58 10.88 5.40 2.75
N THR A 59 11.88 5.84 1.99
CA THR A 59 13.21 6.26 2.47
C THR A 59 13.45 7.76 2.30
N GLU A 60 12.48 8.49 1.75
CA GLU A 60 12.47 9.93 1.78
C GLU A 60 12.49 10.38 3.26
N PHE A 61 13.58 11.03 3.66
CA PHE A 61 13.65 11.69 4.95
C PHE A 61 12.65 12.85 4.92
N VAL A 62 11.44 12.60 5.42
CA VAL A 62 10.50 13.65 5.84
C VAL A 62 10.98 14.26 7.16
N ASP A 63 12.23 14.73 7.17
CA ASP A 63 12.74 15.66 8.18
C ASP A 63 12.28 17.09 7.82
N THR A 64 10.99 17.20 7.51
CA THR A 64 10.29 18.48 7.33
C THR A 64 9.53 18.86 8.58
N CYS A 65 9.59 18.05 9.64
CA CYS A 65 9.17 18.45 10.97
C CYS A 65 10.16 19.47 11.53
N ASN A 66 10.02 20.72 11.08
CA ASN A 66 10.57 21.92 11.73
C ASN A 66 9.93 22.19 13.10
N GLU A 67 9.42 21.16 13.79
CA GLU A 67 9.09 21.29 15.19
C GLU A 67 10.42 21.23 15.93
N ASP A 68 10.95 22.42 16.23
CA ASP A 68 12.17 22.62 16.98
C ASP A 68 12.12 21.75 18.24
N PHE A 69 12.84 20.63 18.21
CA PHE A 69 12.97 19.69 19.34
C PHE A 69 13.60 20.35 20.59
N TYR A 70 13.98 21.63 20.50
CA TYR A 70 14.75 22.39 21.48
C TYR A 70 13.96 23.45 22.27
N GLU A 71 12.63 23.36 22.39
CA GLU A 71 11.84 24.26 23.28
C GLU A 71 11.95 23.94 24.79
N TYR A 72 12.94 23.16 25.23
CA TYR A 72 13.14 22.85 26.66
C TYR A 72 14.07 23.82 27.41
N GLN A 73 14.44 24.97 26.84
CA GLN A 73 15.33 25.92 27.51
C GLN A 73 14.66 26.78 28.60
N ASP A 74 13.32 26.80 28.69
CA ASP A 74 12.59 27.63 29.67
C ASP A 74 12.19 26.90 30.97
N TYR A 75 12.69 25.68 31.20
CA TYR A 75 12.42 24.90 32.43
C TYR A 75 13.60 24.87 33.42
N ALA A 76 14.32 25.99 33.59
CA ALA A 76 15.39 26.16 34.59
C ALA A 76 15.03 27.18 35.68
#